data_AF-A0A8X8B718-F1
#
_entry.id   AF-A0A8X8B718-F1
#
_cell.length_a   1.000
_cell.length_b   1.000
_cell.length_c   1.000
_cell.angle_alpha   90.00
_cell.angle_beta   90.00
_cell.angle_gamma   90.00
#
_symmetry.space_group_name_H-M   'P 1'
#
loop_
_entity.id
_entity.type
_entity.pdbx_description
1 polymer ?
#
loop_
_entity_poly.entity_id
_entity_poly.type
_entity_poly.pdbx_seq_one_letter_code
_entity_poly.pdbx_strand_id
1 'polypeptide(L)'
;MIGAVDNILARFPWIVWFIWKARNEKTFNSKQILPPDTVLHATREEENWRVAQVIEVLLSTWRMESIRMSPSVWNRFSLLCMRSSPSCFMQWKSPSS
;
A
#
# COMPACT_ATOMS: atom_id res chain seq x y z
N MET A 1 -5.90 -28.30 -2.77
CA MET A 1 -6.08 -27.46 -1.56
C MET A 1 -4.80 -26.72 -1.14
N ILE A 2 -3.83 -26.47 -2.04
CA ILE A 2 -2.53 -25.86 -1.66
C ILE A 2 -2.60 -24.32 -1.62
N GLY A 3 -3.32 -23.68 -2.56
CA GLY A 3 -3.36 -22.21 -2.63
C GLY A 3 -4.13 -21.47 -1.52
N ALA A 4 -4.97 -22.15 -0.72
CA ALA A 4 -5.72 -21.47 0.35
C ALA A 4 -4.83 -21.09 1.54
N VAL A 5 -3.81 -21.92 1.82
CA VAL A 5 -2.91 -21.73 2.97
C VAL A 5 -1.93 -20.60 2.71
N ASP A 6 -1.39 -20.51 1.50
CA ASP A 6 -0.47 -19.46 1.08
C ASP A 6 -1.09 -18.06 1.18
N ASN A 7 -2.37 -17.95 0.82
CA ASN A 7 -3.15 -16.71 0.94
C ASN A 7 -3.37 -16.28 2.39
N ILE A 8 -3.47 -17.22 3.33
CA ILE A 8 -3.58 -16.92 4.76
C ILE A 8 -2.22 -16.48 5.31
N LEU A 9 -1.14 -17.17 4.92
CA LEU A 9 0.21 -16.82 5.32
C LEU A 9 0.61 -15.42 4.84
N ALA A 10 0.23 -15.05 3.62
CA ALA A 10 0.46 -13.70 3.08
C ALA A 10 -0.27 -12.60 3.87
N ARG A 11 -1.45 -12.89 4.42
CA ARG A 11 -2.28 -11.94 5.18
C ARG A 11 -1.91 -11.85 6.66
N PHE A 12 -1.29 -12.88 7.21
CA PHE A 12 -0.97 -12.95 8.64
C PHE A 12 -0.18 -11.72 9.15
N PRO A 13 0.89 -11.24 8.47
CA PRO A 13 1.61 -10.04 8.90
C PRO A 13 0.72 -8.79 8.95
N TRP A 14 -0.17 -8.63 7.97
CA TRP A 14 -1.11 -7.51 7.89
C TRP A 14 -2.11 -7.54 9.04
N ILE A 15 -2.64 -8.72 9.38
CA ILE A 15 -3.57 -8.90 10.49
C ILE A 15 -2.89 -8.49 11.81
N VAL A 16 -1.67 -8.97 12.08
CA VAL A 16 -0.91 -8.61 13.29
C VAL A 16 -0.66 -7.09 13.36
N TRP A 17 -0.27 -6.49 12.24
CA TRP A 17 -0.05 -5.05 12.14
C TRP A 17 -1.32 -4.24 12.41
N PHE A 18 -2.46 -4.64 11.84
CA PHE A 18 -3.72 -3.93 12.04
C PHE A 18 -4.31 -4.14 13.44
N ILE A 19 -4.09 -5.28 14.09
CA ILE A 19 -4.40 -5.47 15.52
C ILE A 19 -3.61 -4.48 16.37
N TRP A 20 -2.30 -4.35 16.11
CA TRP A 20 -1.46 -3.38 16.82
C TRP A 20 -1.96 -1.93 16.63
N LYS A 21 -2.31 -1.55 15.39
CA LYS A 21 -2.90 -0.23 15.11
C LYS A 21 -4.23 -0.02 15.84
N ALA A 22 -5.13 -1.00 15.80
CA ALA A 22 -6.43 -0.92 16.49
C ALA A 22 -6.27 -0.78 18.01
N ARG A 23 -5.30 -1.48 18.60
CA ARG A 23 -4.96 -1.32 20.01
C ARG A 23 -4.46 0.09 20.31
N ASN A 24 -3.53 0.61 19.51
CA ASN A 24 -2.99 1.95 19.72
C ASN A 24 -4.06 3.03 19.54
N GLU A 25 -4.91 2.90 18.53
CA GLU A 25 -6.04 3.82 18.29
C GLU A 25 -6.99 3.86 19.50
N LYS A 26 -7.23 2.70 20.13
CA LYS A 26 -8.01 2.62 21.37
C LYS A 26 -7.30 3.28 22.56
N THR A 27 -5.99 3.10 22.68
CA THR A 27 -5.21 3.64 23.82
C THR A 27 -4.99 5.14 23.73
N PHE A 28 -4.72 5.67 22.53
CA PHE A 28 -4.34 7.08 22.35
C PHE A 28 -5.51 7.98 21.93
N ASN A 29 -6.47 7.45 21.17
CA ASN A 29 -7.57 8.23 20.60
C ASN A 29 -8.95 7.80 21.14
N SER A 30 -8.98 6.88 22.11
CA SER A 30 -10.21 6.32 22.70
C SER A 30 -11.18 5.75 21.65
N LYS A 31 -10.69 5.43 20.45
CA LYS A 31 -11.49 4.96 19.33
C LYS A 31 -11.39 3.44 19.24
N GLN A 32 -12.53 2.77 19.35
CA GLN A 32 -12.61 1.33 19.24
C GLN A 32 -12.85 0.93 17.79
N ILE A 33 -11.91 0.15 17.24
CA ILE A 33 -12.07 -0.51 15.95
C ILE A 33 -12.54 -1.94 16.22
N LEU A 34 -13.58 -2.39 15.53
CA LEU A 34 -14.12 -3.73 15.74
C LEU A 34 -13.18 -4.78 15.10
N PRO A 35 -13.11 -5.99 15.66
CA PRO A 35 -12.27 -7.05 15.10
C PRO A 35 -12.59 -7.40 13.63
N PRO A 36 -13.86 -7.47 13.19
CA PRO A 36 -14.19 -7.69 11.77
C PRO A 36 -13.64 -6.60 10.86
N ASP A 37 -13.72 -5.33 11.28
CA ASP A 37 -13.18 -4.20 10.53
C ASP A 37 -11.66 -4.30 10.42
N THR A 38 -10.99 -4.72 11.49
CA THR A 38 -9.53 -4.91 11.52
C THR A 38 -9.09 -5.95 10.49
N VAL A 39 -9.81 -7.07 10.40
CA VAL A 39 -9.53 -8.14 9.41
C VAL A 39 -9.83 -7.66 7.99
N LEU A 40 -10.93 -6.94 7.79
CA LEU A 40 -11.28 -6.36 6.50
C LEU A 40 -10.22 -5.37 6.01
N HIS A 41 -9.74 -4.49 6.90
CA HIS A 41 -8.67 -3.55 6.61
C HIS A 41 -7.36 -4.24 6.27
N ALA A 42 -6.97 -5.27 7.03
CA ALA A 42 -5.78 -6.05 6.75
C ALA A 42 -5.85 -6.74 5.37
N THR A 43 -7.02 -7.29 5.02
CA THR A 43 -7.23 -7.99 3.75
C THR A 43 -7.13 -7.05 2.56
N ARG A 44 -7.79 -5.89 2.62
CA ARG A 44 -7.74 -4.87 1.57
C ARG A 44 -6.33 -4.34 1.37
N GLU A 45 -5.59 -4.13 2.45
CA GLU A 45 -4.23 -3.60 2.37
C GLU A 45 -3.25 -4.62 1.77
N GLU A 46 -3.39 -5.90 2.12
CA GLU A 46 -2.61 -6.99 1.50
C GLU A 46 -2.88 -7.07 -0.01
N GLU A 47 -4.15 -7.02 -0.41
CA GLU A 47 -4.54 -7.04 -1.81
C GLU A 47 -4.00 -5.83 -2.58
N ASN A 48 -4.13 -4.63 -2.01
CA ASN A 48 -3.60 -3.40 -2.59
C ASN A 48 -2.08 -3.48 -2.75
N TRP A 49 -1.38 -3.96 -1.72
CA TRP A 49 0.06 -4.14 -1.77
C TRP A 49 0.46 -5.13 -2.87
N ARG A 50 -0.21 -6.29 -2.95
CA ARG A 50 0.05 -7.30 -3.97
C ARG A 50 -0.18 -6.75 -5.38
N VAL A 51 -1.26 -5.98 -5.60
CA VAL A 51 -1.53 -5.32 -6.87
C VAL A 51 -0.44 -4.30 -7.20
N ALA A 52 0.01 -3.51 -6.22
CA ALA A 52 1.09 -2.55 -6.42
C ALA A 52 2.40 -3.22 -6.85
N GLN A 53 2.74 -4.38 -6.28
CA GLN A 53 3.91 -5.17 -6.71
C GLN A 53 3.81 -5.60 -8.19
N VAL A 54 2.63 -6.03 -8.63
CA VAL A 54 2.40 -6.40 -10.05
C VAL A 54 2.49 -5.19 -10.97
N ILE A 55 1.87 -4.07 -10.58
CA ILE A 55 1.92 -2.82 -11.34
C ILE A 55 3.35 -2.31 -11.46
N GLU A 56 4.14 -2.38 -10.39
CA GLU A 56 5.56 -1.98 -10.41
C GLU A 56 6.36 -2.82 -11.42
N VAL A 57 6.19 -4.14 -11.40
CA VAL A 57 6.82 -5.04 -12.37
C VAL A 57 6.38 -4.71 -13.80
N LEU A 58 5.07 -4.55 -14.04
CA LEU A 58 4.56 -4.17 -15.35
C LEU A 58 5.13 -2.83 -15.80
N LEU A 59 5.07 -1.79 -14.97
CA LEU A 59 5.62 -0.48 -15.30
C LEU A 59 7.12 -0.53 -15.51
N SER A 60 7.88 -1.38 -14.80
CA SER A 60 9.31 -1.57 -15.07
C SER A 60 9.55 -2.16 -16.45
N THR A 61 8.75 -3.15 -16.86
CA THR A 61 8.80 -3.75 -18.20
C THR A 61 8.36 -2.78 -19.30
N TRP A 62 7.24 -2.06 -19.12
CA TRP A 62 6.77 -1.04 -20.07
C TRP A 62 7.65 0.20 -20.11
N ARG A 63 8.29 0.58 -18.98
CA ARG A 63 9.26 1.69 -18.94
C ARG A 63 10.47 1.36 -19.83
N MET A 64 10.93 0.11 -19.84
CA MET A 64 12.00 -0.31 -20.77
C MET A 64 11.56 -0.20 -22.24
N GLU A 65 10.31 -0.51 -22.57
CA GLU A 65 9.74 -0.31 -23.92
C GLU A 65 9.66 1.21 -24.30
N SER A 66 9.33 2.07 -23.33
CA SER A 66 9.15 3.51 -23.54
C SER A 66 10.44 4.33 -23.66
N ILE A 67 11.61 3.80 -23.29
CA ILE A 67 12.91 4.47 -23.52
C ILE A 67 13.21 4.60 -25.03
N ARG A 68 12.48 3.88 -25.91
CA ARG A 68 12.54 4.06 -27.37
C ARG A 68 11.76 5.29 -27.87
N MET A 69 10.94 5.95 -27.05
CA MET A 69 10.08 7.07 -27.48
C MET A 69 10.55 8.41 -26.90
N SER A 70 10.67 9.40 -27.81
CA SER A 70 11.39 10.67 -27.66
C SER A 70 11.00 11.53 -26.42
N PRO A 71 11.97 12.27 -25.84
CA PRO A 71 11.79 13.15 -24.67
C PRO A 71 10.67 14.20 -24.74
N SER A 72 10.11 14.51 -25.91
CA SER A 72 9.10 15.56 -26.08
C SER A 72 7.72 15.23 -25.46
N VAL A 73 7.46 13.98 -25.09
CA VAL A 73 6.17 13.54 -24.50
C VAL A 73 6.14 13.64 -22.97
N TRP A 74 7.30 13.73 -22.30
CA TRP A 74 7.42 13.65 -20.83
C TRP A 74 6.85 14.85 -20.06
N ASN A 75 6.76 16.03 -20.67
CA ASN A 75 6.32 17.26 -19.98
C ASN A 75 4.84 17.28 -19.56
N ARG A 76 4.05 16.25 -19.90
CA ARG A 76 2.60 16.22 -19.60
C ARG A 76 2.20 15.25 -18.48
N PHE A 77 3.08 14.34 -18.04
CA PHE A 77 2.72 13.27 -17.08
C PHE A 77 3.17 13.54 -15.62
N SER A 78 4.07 14.49 -15.38
CA SER A 78 4.61 14.76 -14.04
C SER A 78 3.56 15.23 -13.01
N LEU A 79 2.45 15.83 -13.46
CA LEU A 79 1.40 16.36 -12.57
C LEU A 79 0.30 15.35 -12.18
N LEU A 80 0.19 14.21 -12.88
CA LEU A 80 -0.86 13.22 -12.59
C LEU A 80 -0.46 12.19 -11.53
N CYS A 81 0.83 11.90 -11.37
CA CYS A 81 1.32 10.99 -10.33
C CYS A 81 1.32 11.58 -8.91
N MET A 82 1.34 12.91 -8.75
CA MET A 82 1.25 13.54 -7.42
C MET A 82 -0.19 13.60 -6.87
N ARG A 83 -1.22 13.28 -7.68
CA ARG A 83 -2.63 13.49 -7.33
C ARG A 83 -3.40 12.22 -6.94
N SER A 84 -2.78 11.05 -6.96
CA SER A 84 -3.50 9.77 -6.81
C SER A 84 -3.57 9.21 -5.39
N SER A 85 -2.74 9.66 -4.43
CA SER A 85 -2.98 9.44 -2.98
C SER A 85 -1.89 10.04 -2.08
N PRO A 86 -2.21 11.08 -1.28
CA PRO A 86 -1.34 11.57 -0.19
C PRO A 86 -1.31 10.67 1.06
N SER A 87 -2.12 9.61 1.12
CA SER A 87 -2.33 8.82 2.35
C SER A 87 -1.32 7.69 2.59
N CYS A 88 -0.46 7.38 1.61
CA CYS A 88 0.55 6.31 1.73
C CYS A 88 1.99 6.82 1.87
N PHE A 89 2.21 8.14 1.93
CA PHE A 89 3.53 8.62 2.32
C PHE A 89 3.66 8.42 3.84
N MET A 90 4.40 7.38 4.20
CA MET A 90 5.02 7.19 5.51
C MET A 90 5.21 8.54 6.19
N GLN A 91 4.61 8.67 7.37
CA GLN A 91 4.74 9.82 8.24
C GLN A 91 6.20 9.97 8.65
N TRP A 92 6.99 10.63 7.80
CA TRP A 92 8.31 11.13 8.16
C TRP A 92 8.09 12.29 9.12
N LYS A 93 7.93 11.98 10.42
CA LYS A 93 8.19 13.00 11.43
C LYS A 93 9.70 13.22 11.44
N SER A 94 10.13 14.32 10.83
CA SER A 94 11.47 14.85 11.07
C SER A 94 11.65 15.02 12.59
N PRO A 95 12.78 14.59 13.18
CA PRO A 95 13.13 15.03 14.52
C PRO A 95 13.32 16.55 14.45
N SER A 96 12.57 17.26 15.27
CA SER A 96 12.77 18.68 15.49
C SER A 96 14.12 18.91 16.16
N SER A 97 15.04 19.58 15.47
CA SER A 97 16.14 20.36 16.05
C SER A 97 16.50 21.47 15.08
#